data_AF-A0A7H8IMD2-F1
#
_entry.id   AF-A0A7H8IMD2-F1
#
_cell.length_a   1.000
_cell.length_b   1.000
_cell.length_c   1.000
_cell.angle_alpha   90.00
_cell.angle_beta   90.00
_cell.angle_gamma   90.00
#
_symmetry.space_group_name_H-M   'P 1'
#
loop_
_entity.id
_entity.type
_entity.pdbx_description
1 polymer ?
#
loop_
_entity_poly.entity_id
_entity_poly.type
_entity_poly.pdbx_seq_one_letter_code
_entity_poly.pdbx_strand_id
1 'polypeptide(L)' 'MTQLHWQRAPDGDGEPGAVHLEVAVGPDGRIHLRESDAPQAVVVTTPAKWEAFVKGVKAGEFDDFTEE' A
#
# COMPACT_ATOMS: atom_id res chain seq x y z
N MET A 1 -4.85 -1.86 21.34
CA MET A 1 -4.36 -1.73 19.96
C MET A 1 -5.19 -0.64 19.31
N THR A 2 -4.56 0.39 18.74
CA THR A 2 -5.30 1.43 18.03
C THR A 2 -5.88 0.84 16.76
N GLN A 3 -7.19 1.02 16.56
CA GLN A 3 -7.84 0.58 15.33
C GLN A 3 -7.38 1.48 14.19
N LEU A 4 -6.72 0.89 13.19
CA LEU A 4 -6.30 1.59 11.98
C LEU A 4 -7.46 1.62 10.97
N HIS A 5 -7.63 2.77 10.31
CA HIS A 5 -8.57 2.92 9.21
C HIS A 5 -7.85 2.61 7.90
N TRP A 6 -8.01 1.37 7.44
CA TRP A 6 -7.39 0.89 6.21
C TRP A 6 -8.14 1.38 4.97
N GLN A 7 -7.38 1.82 3.99
CA GLN A 7 -7.87 2.32 2.71
C GLN A 7 -7.26 1.47 1.60
N ARG A 8 -8.09 1.00 0.67
CA ARG A 8 -7.66 0.38 -0.57
C ARG A 8 -7.95 1.29 -1.75
N ALA A 9 -7.26 1.07 -2.86
CA ALA A 9 -7.67 1.64 -4.14
C ALA A 9 -9.08 1.12 -4.52
N PRO A 10 -9.90 1.93 -5.21
CA PRO A 10 -11.16 1.46 -5.77
C PRO A 10 -10.90 0.31 -6.74
N ASP A 11 -11.87 -0.59 -6.86
CA ASP A 11 -11.84 -1.64 -7.87
C ASP A 11 -11.71 -1.00 -9.27
N GLY A 12 -10.62 -1.32 -9.98
CA GLY A 12 -10.45 -0.98 -11.39
C GLY A 12 -11.08 -2.03 -12.30
N ASP A 13 -10.62 -2.14 -13.54
CA ASP A 13 -10.96 -3.24 -14.47
C ASP A 13 -10.38 -4.62 -14.06
N GLY A 14 -9.90 -4.73 -12.82
CA GLY A 14 -9.33 -5.95 -12.27
C GLY A 14 -10.39 -6.98 -11.88
N GLU A 15 -9.96 -8.23 -11.74
CA GLU A 15 -10.86 -9.31 -11.34
C GLU A 15 -11.42 -9.12 -9.93
N PRO A 16 -12.72 -9.37 -9.71
CA PRO A 16 -13.32 -9.29 -8.38
C PRO A 16 -12.62 -10.26 -7.43
N GLY A 17 -12.13 -9.73 -6.31
CA GLY A 17 -11.39 -10.52 -5.31
C GLY A 17 -9.87 -10.59 -5.51
N ALA A 18 -9.32 -9.86 -6.48
CA ALA A 18 -7.87 -9.73 -6.64
C ALA A 18 -7.19 -9.20 -5.35
N VAL A 19 -5.99 -9.71 -5.09
CA VAL A 19 -5.11 -9.20 -4.02
C VAL A 19 -4.79 -7.74 -4.30
N HIS A 20 -4.91 -6.90 -3.27
CA HIS A 20 -4.67 -5.47 -3.36
C HIS A 20 -3.96 -4.97 -2.12
N LEU A 21 -3.24 -3.86 -2.31
CA LEU A 21 -2.54 -3.15 -1.25
C LEU A 21 -3.53 -2.30 -0.44
N GLU A 22 -3.44 -2.38 0.88
CA GLU A 22 -4.15 -1.53 1.83
C GLU A 22 -3.17 -0.62 2.57
N VAL A 23 -3.56 0.63 2.79
CA VAL A 23 -2.73 1.65 3.45
C VAL A 23 -3.51 2.30 4.60
N ALA A 24 -2.85 2.57 5.72
CA ALA A 24 -3.41 3.33 6.84
C ALA A 24 -2.41 4.30 7.43
N VAL A 25 -2.90 5.40 8.00
CA VAL A 25 -2.10 6.33 8.81
C VAL A 25 -2.28 5.98 10.28
N GLY A 26 -1.17 5.69 10.95
CA GLY A 26 -1.14 5.41 12.38
C GLY A 26 -1.33 6.67 13.24
N PRO A 27 -1.64 6.52 14.54
CA PRO A 27 -1.80 7.65 15.45
C PRO A 27 -0.51 8.49 15.62
N ASP A 28 0.65 7.88 15.39
CA ASP A 28 1.97 8.51 15.38
C ASP A 28 2.35 9.10 14.00
N GLY A 29 1.43 9.09 13.03
CA GLY A 29 1.62 9.63 11.69
C GLY A 29 2.43 8.75 10.75
N ARG A 30 2.85 7.55 11.18
CA ARG A 30 3.51 6.58 10.30
C ARG A 30 2.53 5.95 9.33
N ILE A 31 3.06 5.50 8.20
CA ILE A 31 2.28 4.87 7.14
C ILE A 31 2.42 3.36 7.27
N HIS A 32 1.29 2.68 7.37
CA HIS A 32 1.20 1.23 7.45
C HIS A 32 0.70 0.69 6.12
N LEU A 33 1.34 -0.36 5.61
CA LEU A 33 1.00 -1.04 4.38
C LEU A 33 0.83 -2.53 4.66
N ARG A 34 -0.13 -3.17 3.99
CA ARG A 34 -0.31 -4.62 4.00
C ARG A 34 -1.02 -5.08 2.72
N GLU A 35 -0.95 -6.36 2.45
CA GLU A 35 -1.76 -7.01 1.41
C GLU A 35 -3.07 -7.55 2.01
N SER A 36 -4.13 -7.54 1.20
CA SER A 36 -5.46 -7.98 1.62
C SER A 36 -5.51 -9.45 2.07
N ASP A 37 -4.72 -10.34 1.44
CA ASP A 37 -4.68 -11.78 1.79
C ASP A 37 -3.67 -12.10 2.92
N ALA A 38 -2.77 -11.17 3.24
CA ALA A 38 -1.80 -11.28 4.33
C ALA A 38 -1.91 -10.12 5.35
N PRO A 39 -3.09 -9.95 6.01
CA PRO A 39 -3.37 -8.78 6.84
C PRO A 39 -2.47 -8.61 8.08
N GLN A 40 -1.74 -9.66 8.46
CA GLN A 40 -0.75 -9.69 9.55
C GLN A 40 0.64 -9.20 9.12
N ALA A 41 0.95 -9.21 7.82
CA ALA A 41 2.24 -8.80 7.29
C ALA A 41 2.24 -7.27 7.07
N VAL A 42 2.47 -6.53 8.15
CA VAL A 42 2.42 -5.05 8.11
C VAL A 42 3.82 -4.45 7.95
N VAL A 43 4.01 -3.69 6.88
CA VAL A 43 5.19 -2.84 6.67
C VAL A 43 4.89 -1.44 7.19
N VAL A 44 5.80 -0.87 7.97
CA VAL A 44 5.65 0.48 8.54
C VAL A 44 6.76 1.41 8.03
N THR A 45 6.37 2.52 7.43
CA THR A 45 7.28 3.52 6.88
C THR A 45 6.96 4.93 7.39
N THR A 46 7.77 5.91 6.99
CA THR A 46 7.58 7.32 7.34
C THR A 46 6.85 8.06 6.22
N PRO A 47 6.17 9.19 6.50
CA PRO A 47 5.54 10.01 5.47
C PRO A 47 6.50 10.43 4.34
N ALA A 48 7.73 10.79 4.67
CA ALA A 48 8.74 11.18 3.68
C ALA A 48 9.11 10.04 2.72
N LYS A 49 9.29 8.81 3.26
CA LYS A 49 9.58 7.63 2.43
C LYS A 49 8.38 7.21 1.59
N TRP A 50 7.17 7.33 2.15
CA TRP A 50 5.93 7.10 1.41
C TRP A 50 5.76 8.07 0.24
N GLU A 51 6.03 9.36 0.45
CA GLU A 51 5.97 10.36 -0.62
C GLU A 51 6.98 10.05 -1.75
N ALA A 52 8.21 9.69 -1.39
CA ALA A 52 9.23 9.30 -2.36
C ALA A 52 8.81 8.03 -3.13
N PHE A 53 8.27 7.02 -2.45
CA PHE A 53 7.75 5.80 -3.07
C PHE A 53 6.63 6.10 -4.07
N VAL A 54 5.62 6.90 -3.68
CA VAL A 54 4.51 7.29 -4.57
C VAL A 54 5.02 8.05 -5.80
N LYS A 55 6.04 8.90 -5.65
CA LYS A 55 6.68 9.59 -6.78
C LYS A 55 7.37 8.60 -7.73
N GLY A 56 8.09 7.62 -7.21
CA GLY A 56 8.73 6.57 -8.01
C GLY A 56 7.70 5.72 -8.77
N VAL A 57 6.63 5.27 -8.10
CA VAL A 57 5.51 4.55 -8.75
C VAL A 57 4.91 5.35 -9.89
N LYS A 58 4.62 6.64 -9.68
CA LYS A 58 4.06 7.51 -10.73
C LYS A 58 5.04 7.78 -11.88
N ALA A 59 6.34 7.71 -11.62
CA ALA A 59 7.38 7.85 -12.64
C ALA A 59 7.60 6.55 -13.43
N GLY A 60 6.91 5.46 -13.07
CA GLY A 60 7.08 4.14 -13.66
C GLY A 60 8.42 3.47 -13.30
N GLU A 61 9.05 3.90 -12.20
CA GLU A 61 10.33 3.34 -11.73
C GLU A 61 10.22 1.84 -11.41
N PHE A 62 9.00 1.34 -11.20
CA PHE A 62 8.75 -0.03 -10.80
C PHE A 62 8.02 -0.90 -11.85
N ASP A 63 7.70 -0.37 -13.03
CA ASP A 63 6.95 -1.12 -14.04
C ASP A 63 7.75 -2.29 -14.65
N ASP A 64 9.08 -2.30 -14.50
CA ASP A 64 9.96 -3.37 -14.99
C ASP A 64 10.04 -4.58 -14.03
N PHE A 65 9.48 -4.49 -12.81
CA PHE A 65 9.51 -5.57 -11.82
C PHE A 65 8.35 -6.57 -11.94
N THR A 66 7.53 -6.48 -12.99
CA THR A 66 6.52 -7.52 -13.28
C THR A 66 7.23 -8.71 -13.92
N GLU A 67 7.21 -9.88 -13.29
CA GLU A 67 7.79 -11.10 -13.85
C GLU A 67 7.17 -11.45 -15.22
N GLU A 68 7.95 -12.06 -16.11
CA GLU A 68 7.49 -12.62 -17.40
C GLU A 68 6.48 -13.76 -17.23
#